data_AF-A0A377WQE0-F1
#
_entry.id   AF-A0A377WQE0-F1
#
_cell.length_a   1.000
_cell.length_b   1.000
_cell.length_c   1.000
_cell.angle_alpha   90.00
_cell.angle_beta   90.00
_cell.angle_gamma   90.00
#
_symmetry.space_group_name_H-M   'P 1'
#
loop_
_entity.id
_entity.type
_entity.pdbx_description
1 polymer ?
#
loop_
_entity_poly.entity_id
_entity_poly.type
_entity_poly.pdbx_seq_one_letter_code
_entity_poly.pdbx_strand_id
1 'polypeptide(L)'
;MPGSAVAQQLRNENLLFAPGAKFSYASANYDVLGAVIENVTGKTFTEVIAERLTQPLGMSATVAVKGDEIIVNKASGYKLGFGKPVLFHAPLARNHVPAAYIHSTLPDMEIWIDAWLHRKALPATLREAMSNSWRGNSDVPLAADNRILYASGWFIDQNQGPYISHGGQNPNFSSCIALRPDQQIGIVALANMNSNLILQLCADIDNYLRIGKYADGAGDAITATDTLFVYLTLLLCFWGAVVVVRGAFRVYRATAHGPGKQQRLRLRVRDYIIALAVPGLVAAMLYVAPGILSPGLDWRFILVWGPSSVLAIPFGIILLAFVLTLNHQIKRILLHNKEWDDE
;
A
#
# COMPACT_ATOMS: atom_id res chain seq x y z
N MET A 1 -14.83 -0.52 -18.40
CA MET A 1 -16.26 -0.23 -18.19
C MET A 1 -16.45 1.27 -18.30
N PRO A 2 -17.54 1.82 -18.88
CA PRO A 2 -17.77 3.27 -18.86
C PRO A 2 -17.94 3.66 -17.39
N GLY A 3 -16.87 4.17 -16.79
CA GLY A 3 -16.76 4.35 -15.35
C GLY A 3 -17.70 5.45 -14.87
N SER A 4 -18.44 5.16 -13.81
CA SER A 4 -19.20 6.16 -13.06
C SER A 4 -18.35 7.42 -12.85
N ALA A 5 -18.89 8.60 -13.16
CA ALA A 5 -18.22 9.87 -12.85
C ALA A 5 -17.90 9.97 -11.35
N VAL A 6 -16.83 10.70 -10.99
CA VAL A 6 -16.40 10.89 -9.60
C VAL A 6 -17.55 11.38 -8.71
N ALA A 7 -18.36 12.32 -9.20
CA ALA A 7 -19.54 12.83 -8.49
C ALA A 7 -20.57 11.74 -8.15
N GLN A 8 -20.76 10.76 -9.04
CA GLN A 8 -21.66 9.64 -8.80
C GLN A 8 -21.03 8.59 -7.87
N GLN A 9 -19.70 8.44 -7.89
CA GLN A 9 -18.97 7.58 -6.93
C GLN A 9 -19.06 8.12 -5.49
N LEU A 10 -19.08 9.44 -5.31
CA LEU A 10 -19.06 10.10 -3.99
C LEU A 10 -20.43 10.60 -3.51
N ARG A 11 -21.53 10.31 -4.24
CA ARG A 11 -22.85 10.95 -4.05
C ARG A 11 -23.45 10.80 -2.65
N ASN A 12 -23.17 9.69 -1.96
CA ASN A 12 -23.77 9.35 -0.66
C ASN A 12 -22.71 9.25 0.44
N GLU A 13 -21.54 9.84 0.23
CA GLU A 13 -20.47 9.81 1.21
C GLU A 13 -20.81 10.70 2.42
N ASN A 14 -20.55 10.20 3.62
CA ASN A 14 -20.71 11.00 4.84
C ASN A 14 -19.41 11.74 5.13
N LEU A 15 -19.48 13.07 5.24
CA LEU A 15 -18.33 13.89 5.61
C LEU A 15 -17.91 13.62 7.06
N LEU A 16 -16.61 13.51 7.30
CA LEU A 16 -16.05 13.35 8.64
C LEU A 16 -16.23 14.61 9.52
N PHE A 17 -16.34 15.78 8.89
CA PHE A 17 -16.52 17.09 9.52
C PHE A 17 -17.07 18.11 8.51
N ALA A 18 -17.55 19.25 8.99
CA ALA A 18 -18.06 20.33 8.13
C ALA A 18 -16.95 20.88 7.20
N PRO A 19 -17.24 21.21 5.93
CA PRO A 19 -16.25 21.77 5.01
C PRO A 19 -15.53 23.00 5.58
N GLY A 20 -14.19 23.01 5.47
CA GLY A 20 -13.34 24.07 6.02
C GLY A 20 -12.96 23.91 7.50
N ALA A 21 -13.62 23.04 8.27
CA ALA A 21 -13.38 22.95 9.71
C ALA A 21 -11.99 22.39 10.09
N LYS A 22 -11.42 21.50 9.26
CA LYS A 22 -10.14 20.82 9.52
C LYS A 22 -9.40 20.52 8.22
N PHE A 23 -8.08 20.39 8.33
CA PHE A 23 -7.27 19.74 7.31
C PHE A 23 -7.28 18.21 7.53
N SER A 24 -7.71 17.46 6.51
CA SER A 24 -7.55 16.00 6.44
C SER A 24 -7.21 15.64 4.99
N TYR A 25 -6.04 15.03 4.79
CA TYR A 25 -5.59 14.67 3.46
C TYR A 25 -6.40 13.50 2.91
N ALA A 26 -7.07 13.73 1.78
CA ALA A 26 -7.76 12.70 1.03
C ALA A 26 -7.40 12.84 -0.45
N SER A 27 -6.79 11.80 -1.02
CA SER A 27 -6.34 11.80 -2.42
C SER A 27 -7.50 12.02 -3.41
N ALA A 28 -8.69 11.49 -3.09
CA ALA A 28 -9.92 11.67 -3.87
C ALA A 28 -10.32 13.15 -4.08
N ASN A 29 -9.84 14.08 -3.24
CA ASN A 29 -10.11 15.51 -3.44
C ASN A 29 -9.51 16.03 -4.76
N TYR A 30 -8.36 15.50 -5.19
CA TYR A 30 -7.74 15.86 -6.47
C TYR A 30 -8.45 15.21 -7.66
N ASP A 31 -9.12 14.08 -7.47
CA ASP A 31 -9.96 13.48 -8.50
C ASP A 31 -11.19 14.34 -8.80
N VAL A 32 -11.79 14.92 -7.75
CA VAL A 32 -12.85 15.93 -7.89
C VAL A 32 -12.33 17.14 -8.67
N LEU A 33 -11.13 17.63 -8.37
CA LEU A 33 -10.52 18.74 -9.12
C LEU A 33 -10.26 18.36 -10.59
N GLY A 34 -9.86 17.13 -10.88
CA GLY A 34 -9.74 16.62 -12.25
C GLY A 34 -11.07 16.66 -13.01
N ALA A 35 -12.17 16.24 -12.35
CA ALA A 35 -13.51 16.33 -12.93
C ALA A 35 -13.97 17.79 -13.15
N VAL A 36 -13.61 18.71 -12.24
CA VAL A 36 -13.86 20.16 -12.42
C VAL A 36 -13.08 20.69 -13.62
N ILE A 37 -11.82 20.31 -13.79
CA ILE A 37 -11.01 20.70 -14.95
C ILE A 37 -11.66 20.20 -16.26
N GLU A 38 -12.09 18.94 -16.33
CA GLU A 38 -12.79 18.41 -17.50
C GLU A 38 -14.09 19.17 -17.77
N ASN A 39 -14.87 19.48 -16.71
CA ASN A 39 -16.13 20.21 -16.83
C ASN A 39 -15.94 21.66 -17.33
N VAL A 40 -14.97 22.39 -16.79
CA VAL A 40 -14.71 23.80 -17.14
C VAL A 40 -14.12 23.92 -18.55
N THR A 41 -13.28 22.97 -18.96
CA THR A 41 -12.58 23.05 -20.25
C THR A 41 -13.32 22.36 -21.40
N GLY A 42 -14.23 21.42 -21.09
CA GLY A 42 -14.84 20.53 -22.09
C GLY A 42 -13.86 19.54 -22.73
N LYS A 43 -12.63 19.42 -22.20
CA LYS A 43 -11.56 18.53 -22.68
C LYS A 43 -11.28 17.44 -21.65
N THR A 44 -10.67 16.34 -22.07
CA THR A 44 -10.23 15.30 -21.14
C THR A 44 -9.07 15.80 -20.28
N PHE A 45 -8.93 15.25 -19.06
CA PHE A 45 -7.83 15.63 -18.17
C PHE A 45 -6.45 15.45 -18.83
N THR A 46 -6.26 14.37 -19.60
CA THR A 46 -5.05 14.11 -20.40
C THR A 46 -4.74 15.24 -21.39
N GLU A 47 -5.74 15.73 -22.11
CA GLU A 47 -5.55 16.81 -23.08
C GLU A 47 -5.19 18.12 -22.40
N VAL A 48 -5.84 18.44 -21.27
CA VAL A 48 -5.56 19.67 -20.51
C VAL A 48 -4.14 19.65 -19.94
N ILE A 49 -3.71 18.53 -19.34
CA ILE A 49 -2.34 18.39 -18.83
C ILE A 49 -1.32 18.55 -19.96
N ALA A 50 -1.57 17.95 -21.12
CA ALA A 50 -0.68 18.09 -22.27
C ALA A 50 -0.59 19.53 -22.77
N GLU A 51 -1.73 20.16 -23.05
CA GLU A 51 -1.82 21.50 -23.64
C GLU A 51 -1.32 22.61 -22.70
N ARG A 52 -1.61 22.48 -21.40
CA ARG A 52 -1.38 23.58 -20.44
C ARG A 52 -0.08 23.47 -19.67
N LEU A 53 0.48 22.27 -19.56
CA LEU A 53 1.65 22.00 -18.72
C LEU A 53 2.77 21.31 -19.51
N THR A 54 2.57 20.07 -19.98
CA THR A 54 3.71 19.28 -20.47
C THR A 54 4.25 19.77 -21.81
N GLN A 55 3.40 20.17 -22.76
CA GLN A 55 3.86 20.75 -24.02
C GLN A 55 4.52 22.12 -23.85
N PRO A 56 3.93 23.10 -23.12
CA PRO A 56 4.59 24.39 -22.91
C PRO A 56 5.91 24.31 -22.13
N LEU A 57 6.05 23.35 -21.23
CA LEU A 57 7.28 23.15 -20.44
C LEU A 57 8.30 22.24 -21.15
N GLY A 58 7.92 21.55 -22.22
CA GLY A 58 8.83 20.63 -22.94
C GLY A 58 9.02 19.27 -22.25
N MET A 59 8.09 18.85 -21.41
CA MET A 59 8.11 17.58 -20.69
C MET A 59 7.58 16.44 -21.57
N SER A 60 8.44 15.94 -22.46
CA SER A 60 8.06 15.03 -23.56
C SER A 60 7.62 13.62 -23.13
N ALA A 61 8.03 13.17 -21.95
CA ALA A 61 7.73 11.85 -21.40
C ALA A 61 6.67 11.90 -20.28
N THR A 62 6.10 13.08 -20.01
CA THR A 62 5.10 13.27 -18.97
C THR A 62 3.69 13.17 -19.52
N VAL A 63 2.88 12.29 -18.93
CA VAL A 63 1.51 12.03 -19.41
C VAL A 63 0.57 11.69 -18.26
N ALA A 64 -0.63 12.26 -18.31
CA ALA A 64 -1.77 11.80 -17.53
C ALA A 64 -2.49 10.69 -18.32
N VAL A 65 -2.44 9.45 -17.84
CA VAL A 65 -2.95 8.28 -18.57
C VAL A 65 -4.46 8.30 -18.74
N LYS A 66 -4.95 7.74 -19.85
CA LYS A 66 -6.39 7.65 -20.18
C LYS A 66 -7.04 6.39 -19.59
N GLY A 67 -6.25 5.40 -19.21
CA GLY A 67 -6.65 4.13 -18.63
C GLY A 67 -5.48 3.14 -18.55
N ASP A 68 -5.71 1.91 -19.00
CA ASP A 68 -4.74 0.80 -18.93
C ASP A 68 -3.82 0.73 -20.17
N GLU A 69 -3.55 1.84 -20.84
CA GLU A 69 -2.66 1.83 -22.01
C GLU A 69 -1.21 1.47 -21.64
N ILE A 70 -0.52 0.80 -22.57
CA ILE A 70 0.89 0.46 -22.43
C ILE A 70 1.71 1.73 -22.63
N ILE A 71 2.51 2.07 -21.62
CA ILE A 71 3.50 3.15 -21.69
C ILE A 71 4.87 2.54 -21.98
N VAL A 72 5.48 2.94 -23.09
CA VAL A 72 6.86 2.55 -23.44
C VAL A 72 7.81 3.08 -22.35
N ASN A 73 8.78 2.26 -21.94
CA ASN A 73 9.75 2.57 -20.87
C ASN A 73 9.16 2.73 -19.46
N LYS A 74 7.88 2.38 -19.22
CA LYS A 74 7.35 2.31 -17.86
C LYS A 74 8.07 1.20 -17.08
N ALA A 75 8.70 1.57 -15.98
CA ALA A 75 9.32 0.60 -15.07
C ALA A 75 8.26 -0.39 -14.53
N SER A 76 8.69 -1.62 -14.27
CA SER A 76 7.88 -2.57 -13.50
C SER A 76 7.72 -2.07 -12.07
N GLY A 77 6.48 -2.06 -11.56
CA GLY A 77 6.19 -1.75 -10.16
C GLY A 77 6.25 -3.00 -9.27
N TYR A 78 6.74 -2.84 -8.05
CA TYR A 78 6.93 -3.92 -7.10
C TYR A 78 6.23 -3.65 -5.76
N LYS A 79 5.84 -4.72 -5.08
CA LYS A 79 5.48 -4.71 -3.66
C LYS A 79 6.48 -5.52 -2.87
N LEU A 80 6.72 -5.14 -1.63
CA LEU A 80 7.51 -5.99 -0.73
C LEU A 80 6.76 -7.30 -0.44
N GLY A 81 7.49 -8.40 -0.40
CA GLY A 81 6.97 -9.69 0.00
C GLY A 81 8.09 -10.64 0.40
N PHE A 82 8.09 -11.05 1.67
CA PHE A 82 9.12 -11.94 2.22
C PHE A 82 10.54 -11.39 2.07
N GLY A 83 10.73 -10.11 2.38
CA GLY A 83 12.01 -9.41 2.34
C GLY A 83 12.53 -9.10 0.93
N LYS A 84 11.76 -9.35 -0.12
CA LYS A 84 12.17 -9.10 -1.51
C LYS A 84 11.10 -8.37 -2.32
N PRO A 85 11.48 -7.65 -3.39
CA PRO A 85 10.53 -7.08 -4.32
C PRO A 85 9.79 -8.19 -5.09
N VAL A 86 8.46 -8.08 -5.16
CA VAL A 86 7.56 -8.96 -5.90
C VAL A 86 6.82 -8.12 -6.94
N LEU A 87 6.90 -8.52 -8.21
CA LEU A 87 6.26 -7.81 -9.32
C LEU A 87 4.75 -7.65 -9.04
N PHE A 88 4.23 -6.44 -9.17
CA PHE A 88 2.82 -6.14 -8.92
C PHE A 88 2.25 -5.17 -9.93
N HIS A 89 1.21 -5.63 -10.62
CA HIS A 89 0.39 -4.80 -11.51
C HIS A 89 -0.77 -4.24 -10.69
N ALA A 90 -0.58 -3.04 -10.12
CA ALA A 90 -1.63 -2.36 -9.39
C ALA A 90 -2.78 -1.98 -10.34
N PRO A 91 -4.05 -2.12 -9.92
CA PRO A 91 -5.19 -1.68 -10.71
C PRO A 91 -5.14 -0.16 -10.89
N LEU A 92 -5.37 0.30 -12.12
CA LEU A 92 -5.44 1.72 -12.44
C LEU A 92 -6.91 2.13 -12.62
N ALA A 93 -7.33 3.17 -11.91
CA ALA A 93 -8.63 3.78 -12.10
C ALA A 93 -8.47 5.11 -12.84
N ARG A 94 -9.10 5.25 -14.02
CA ARG A 94 -9.07 6.50 -14.81
C ARG A 94 -9.45 7.72 -13.96
N ASN A 95 -10.47 7.58 -13.13
CA ASN A 95 -10.93 8.66 -12.25
C ASN A 95 -9.89 9.09 -11.22
N HIS A 96 -8.93 8.22 -10.88
CA HIS A 96 -7.89 8.46 -9.90
C HIS A 96 -6.57 8.98 -10.50
N VAL A 97 -6.56 9.21 -11.83
CA VAL A 97 -5.40 9.75 -12.54
C VAL A 97 -4.98 11.14 -12.04
N PRO A 98 -5.90 12.09 -11.81
CA PRO A 98 -5.54 13.43 -11.35
C PRO A 98 -4.79 13.42 -10.01
N ALA A 99 -5.12 12.50 -9.12
CA ALA A 99 -4.49 12.43 -7.81
C ALA A 99 -3.20 11.60 -7.77
N ALA A 100 -3.08 10.54 -8.59
CA ALA A 100 -2.05 9.53 -8.36
C ALA A 100 -1.40 8.87 -9.60
N TYR A 101 -1.87 9.12 -10.83
CA TYR A 101 -1.39 8.37 -12.02
C TYR A 101 -0.83 9.23 -13.17
N ILE A 102 -0.36 10.44 -12.88
CA ILE A 102 0.56 11.12 -13.81
C ILE A 102 1.87 10.31 -13.85
N HIS A 103 2.33 10.00 -15.06
CA HIS A 103 3.62 9.37 -15.30
C HIS A 103 4.61 10.42 -15.79
N SER A 104 5.87 10.28 -15.38
CA SER A 104 6.96 11.19 -15.76
C SER A 104 8.29 10.42 -15.70
N THR A 105 9.37 11.09 -16.09
CA THR A 105 10.75 10.60 -16.02
C THR A 105 11.62 11.55 -15.21
N LEU A 106 12.81 11.11 -14.79
CA LEU A 106 13.71 11.98 -14.04
C LEU A 106 14.06 13.28 -14.82
N PRO A 107 14.43 13.27 -16.11
CA PRO A 107 14.69 14.50 -16.87
C PRO A 107 13.48 15.44 -16.96
N ASP A 108 12.27 14.90 -17.13
CA ASP A 108 11.07 15.73 -17.14
C ASP A 108 10.78 16.33 -15.76
N MET A 109 11.08 15.60 -14.68
CA MET A 109 10.95 16.13 -13.32
C MET A 109 12.02 17.19 -12.99
N GLU A 110 13.20 17.14 -13.61
CA GLU A 110 14.19 18.22 -13.55
C GLU A 110 13.64 19.49 -14.22
N ILE A 111 13.03 19.37 -15.41
CA ILE A 111 12.32 20.48 -16.09
C ILE A 111 11.22 21.05 -15.19
N TRP A 112 10.43 20.18 -14.54
CA TRP A 112 9.38 20.61 -13.62
C TRP A 112 9.93 21.41 -12.45
N ILE A 113 10.98 20.91 -11.79
CA ILE A 113 11.67 21.61 -10.70
C ILE A 113 12.18 22.97 -11.17
N ASP A 114 12.89 23.01 -12.30
CA ASP A 114 13.46 24.25 -12.84
C ASP A 114 12.39 25.27 -13.18
N ALA A 115 11.25 24.83 -13.74
CA ALA A 115 10.12 25.70 -14.02
C ALA A 115 9.56 26.35 -12.74
N TRP A 116 9.51 25.64 -11.61
CA TRP A 116 9.07 26.20 -10.33
C TRP A 116 10.09 27.17 -9.71
N LEU A 117 11.37 26.79 -9.71
CA LEU A 117 12.47 27.61 -9.18
C LEU A 117 12.66 28.90 -9.99
N HIS A 118 12.51 28.82 -11.31
CA HIS A 118 12.72 29.91 -12.26
C HIS A 118 11.41 30.47 -12.83
N ARG A 119 10.28 30.30 -12.13
CA ARG A 119 8.93 30.69 -12.62
C ARG A 119 8.79 32.12 -13.12
N LYS A 120 9.69 33.03 -12.73
CA LYS A 120 9.73 34.43 -13.20
C LYS A 120 9.94 34.53 -14.71
N ALA A 121 10.62 33.56 -15.33
CA ALA A 121 10.88 33.50 -16.77
C ALA A 121 9.69 32.95 -17.59
N LEU A 122 8.66 32.40 -16.93
CA LEU A 122 7.50 31.80 -17.59
C LEU A 122 6.45 32.87 -17.98
N PRO A 123 5.54 32.56 -18.92
CA PRO A 123 4.43 33.44 -19.27
C PRO A 123 3.64 33.91 -18.04
N ALA A 124 3.18 35.16 -18.05
CA ALA A 124 2.57 35.81 -16.89
C ALA A 124 1.45 34.96 -16.24
N THR A 125 0.55 34.40 -17.05
CA THR A 125 -0.52 33.49 -16.59
C THR A 125 0.03 32.31 -15.78
N LEU A 126 1.06 31.63 -16.29
CA LEU A 126 1.65 30.46 -15.61
C LEU A 126 2.44 30.87 -14.37
N ARG A 127 3.16 31.99 -14.42
CA ARG A 127 3.88 32.55 -13.27
C ARG A 127 2.95 32.92 -12.11
N GLU A 128 1.83 33.61 -12.40
CA GLU A 128 0.85 33.97 -11.39
C GLU A 128 0.14 32.72 -10.83
N ALA A 129 -0.20 31.76 -11.70
CA ALA A 129 -0.76 30.48 -11.27
C ALA A 129 0.19 29.75 -10.30
N MET A 130 1.48 29.64 -10.64
CA MET A 130 2.49 29.03 -9.76
C MET A 130 2.61 29.77 -8.42
N SER A 131 2.64 31.10 -8.42
CA SER A 131 2.69 31.88 -7.18
C SER A 131 1.47 31.65 -6.29
N ASN A 132 0.28 31.52 -6.89
CA ASN A 132 -0.95 31.20 -6.16
C ASN A 132 -0.97 29.75 -5.67
N SER A 133 -0.41 28.81 -6.44
CA SER A 133 -0.36 27.39 -6.09
C SER A 133 0.49 27.08 -4.86
N TRP A 134 1.45 27.94 -4.50
CA TRP A 134 2.25 27.84 -3.28
C TRP A 134 1.67 28.60 -2.09
N ARG A 135 0.48 29.20 -2.22
CA ARG A 135 -0.21 29.84 -1.10
C ARG A 135 -0.87 28.76 -0.23
N GLY A 136 -0.27 28.48 0.92
CA GLY A 136 -0.83 27.57 1.91
C GLY A 136 -2.13 28.08 2.51
N ASN A 137 -3.11 27.20 2.73
CA ASN A 137 -4.32 27.52 3.47
C ASN A 137 -4.04 27.53 4.98
N SER A 138 -4.09 28.72 5.60
CA SER A 138 -3.91 28.89 7.04
C SER A 138 -5.22 28.93 7.84
N ASP A 139 -6.38 28.83 7.18
CA ASP A 139 -7.70 28.87 7.81
C ASP A 139 -8.16 27.48 8.29
N VAL A 140 -7.26 26.76 8.96
CA VAL A 140 -7.52 25.44 9.54
C VAL A 140 -6.79 25.30 10.87
N PRO A 141 -7.34 24.53 11.84
CA PRO A 141 -6.62 24.23 13.07
C PRO A 141 -5.29 23.50 12.78
N LEU A 142 -4.23 23.94 13.45
CA LEU A 142 -2.90 23.34 13.36
C LEU A 142 -2.60 22.56 14.64
N ALA A 143 -1.84 21.46 14.50
CA ALA A 143 -1.35 20.72 15.65
C ALA A 143 -0.24 21.49 16.36
N ALA A 144 0.06 21.14 17.62
CA ALA A 144 1.10 21.80 18.40
C ALA A 144 2.50 21.57 17.82
N ASP A 145 2.74 20.36 17.30
CA ASP A 145 3.99 19.87 16.72
C ASP A 145 4.06 19.99 15.19
N ASN A 146 2.94 20.34 14.53
CA ASN A 146 2.89 20.48 13.09
C ASN A 146 2.08 21.72 12.67
N ARG A 147 2.81 22.70 12.14
CA ARG A 147 2.28 23.97 11.62
C ARG A 147 2.40 24.10 10.10
N ILE A 148 2.71 23.00 9.42
CA ILE A 148 2.85 22.95 7.97
C ILE A 148 1.48 23.21 7.33
N LEU A 149 1.45 24.04 6.30
CA LEU A 149 0.23 24.36 5.56
C LEU A 149 0.14 23.54 4.28
N TYR A 150 -1.08 23.29 3.81
CA TYR A 150 -1.31 22.66 2.52
C TYR A 150 -1.77 23.69 1.49
N ALA A 151 -1.14 23.71 0.32
CA ALA A 151 -1.43 24.59 -0.80
C ALA A 151 -2.03 23.77 -1.97
N SER A 152 -1.92 24.26 -3.21
CA SER A 152 -2.41 23.54 -4.39
C SER A 152 -1.42 22.45 -4.83
N GLY A 153 -1.41 21.35 -4.09
CA GLY A 153 -0.60 20.16 -4.39
C GLY A 153 0.70 20.08 -3.61
N TRP A 154 0.88 20.96 -2.61
CA TRP A 154 2.15 21.13 -1.92
C TRP A 154 1.97 21.30 -0.42
N PHE A 155 2.87 20.72 0.36
CA PHE A 155 3.09 21.10 1.74
C PHE A 155 4.06 22.27 1.78
N ILE A 156 3.69 23.31 2.54
CA ILE A 156 4.47 24.53 2.73
C ILE A 156 4.91 24.59 4.17
N ASP A 157 6.19 24.32 4.40
CA ASP A 157 6.83 24.54 5.69
C ASP A 157 7.66 25.83 5.64
N GLN A 158 7.60 26.62 6.71
CA GLN A 158 8.40 27.84 6.88
C GLN A 158 9.56 27.61 7.86
N ASN A 159 9.63 26.44 8.51
CA ASN A 159 10.71 26.06 9.38
C ASN A 159 12.01 25.99 8.56
N GLN A 160 12.99 26.84 8.92
CA GLN A 160 14.26 27.01 8.19
C GLN A 160 14.10 27.59 6.77
N GLY A 161 13.03 28.35 6.50
CA GLY A 161 12.73 28.96 5.21
C GLY A 161 11.64 28.19 4.44
N PRO A 162 11.18 28.69 3.28
CA PRO A 162 10.17 28.02 2.47
C PRO A 162 10.69 26.68 1.98
N TYR A 163 10.28 25.61 2.66
CA TYR A 163 10.50 24.23 2.27
C TYR A 163 9.19 23.69 1.72
N ILE A 164 9.19 23.42 0.42
CA ILE A 164 8.00 23.09 -0.36
C ILE A 164 8.14 21.66 -0.81
N SER A 165 7.24 20.79 -0.37
CA SER A 165 7.39 19.36 -0.61
C SER A 165 6.08 18.65 -0.88
N HIS A 166 6.18 17.48 -1.48
CA HIS A 166 5.08 16.53 -1.57
C HIS A 166 5.63 15.11 -1.72
N GLY A 167 4.89 14.12 -1.22
CA GLY A 167 5.22 12.72 -1.29
C GLY A 167 4.19 11.96 -2.12
N GLY A 168 4.67 11.13 -3.04
CA GLY A 168 3.83 10.22 -3.82
C GLY A 168 3.93 8.81 -3.27
N GLN A 169 2.80 8.18 -2.99
CA GLN A 169 2.76 6.80 -2.55
C GLN A 169 1.63 6.06 -3.26
N ASN A 170 2.01 5.08 -4.07
CA ASN A 170 1.11 4.15 -4.74
C ASN A 170 1.41 2.74 -4.25
N PRO A 171 0.53 1.76 -4.50
CA PRO A 171 0.75 0.38 -4.08
C PRO A 171 2.10 -0.21 -4.53
N ASN A 172 2.61 0.21 -5.69
CA ASN A 172 3.83 -0.32 -6.31
C ASN A 172 4.88 0.73 -6.72
N PHE A 173 4.72 1.98 -6.31
CA PHE A 173 5.66 3.08 -6.58
C PHE A 173 5.68 4.03 -5.37
N SER A 174 6.81 4.69 -5.14
CA SER A 174 6.89 5.80 -4.20
C SER A 174 7.80 6.89 -4.76
N SER A 175 7.57 8.13 -4.36
CA SER A 175 8.35 9.27 -4.79
C SER A 175 8.32 10.38 -3.74
N CYS A 176 9.32 11.26 -3.81
CA CYS A 176 9.29 12.51 -3.07
C CYS A 176 9.79 13.63 -3.97
N ILE A 177 9.33 14.84 -3.69
CA ILE A 177 9.84 16.08 -4.29
C ILE A 177 9.95 17.14 -3.20
N ALA A 178 11.04 17.90 -3.21
CA ALA A 178 11.27 19.01 -2.29
C ALA A 178 11.98 20.17 -3.00
N LEU A 179 11.62 21.39 -2.64
CA LEU A 179 12.22 22.61 -3.16
C LEU A 179 12.52 23.59 -2.01
N ARG A 180 13.69 24.24 -2.07
CA ARG A 180 14.04 25.44 -1.28
C ARG A 180 14.40 26.57 -2.24
N PRO A 181 13.41 27.36 -2.67
CA PRO A 181 13.61 28.39 -3.69
C PRO A 181 14.69 29.41 -3.34
N ASP A 182 14.80 29.78 -2.06
CA ASP A 182 15.77 30.77 -1.57
C ASP A 182 17.22 30.33 -1.78
N GLN A 183 17.47 29.03 -1.89
CA GLN A 183 18.79 28.42 -2.12
C GLN A 183 18.93 27.76 -3.49
N GLN A 184 17.91 27.88 -4.35
CA GLN A 184 17.85 27.20 -5.65
C GLN A 184 18.07 25.68 -5.55
N ILE A 185 17.56 25.08 -4.46
CA ILE A 185 17.62 23.63 -4.25
C ILE A 185 16.32 23.02 -4.77
N GLY A 186 16.45 22.00 -5.60
CA GLY A 186 15.37 21.12 -6.02
C GLY A 186 15.81 19.66 -5.92
N ILE A 187 14.98 18.83 -5.32
CA ILE A 187 15.25 17.42 -5.05
C ILE A 187 14.04 16.62 -5.52
N VAL A 188 14.27 15.54 -6.26
CA VAL A 188 13.24 14.57 -6.62
C VAL A 188 13.80 13.16 -6.53
N ALA A 189 13.02 12.23 -6.00
CA ALA A 189 13.32 10.81 -6.02
C ALA A 189 12.12 10.03 -6.56
N LEU A 190 12.38 9.08 -7.46
CA LEU A 190 11.38 8.19 -8.07
C LEU A 190 11.80 6.74 -7.82
N ALA A 191 10.92 5.95 -7.21
CA ALA A 191 11.17 4.55 -6.90
C ALA A 191 10.02 3.66 -7.37
N ASN A 192 10.37 2.48 -7.90
CA ASN A 192 9.44 1.49 -8.43
C ASN A 192 8.96 0.46 -7.41
N MET A 193 8.98 0.83 -6.13
CA MET A 193 8.40 0.08 -5.03
C MET A 193 7.87 1.07 -4.00
N ASN A 194 6.78 0.71 -3.33
CA ASN A 194 6.27 1.50 -2.22
C ASN A 194 7.20 1.37 -1.00
N SER A 195 7.75 2.48 -0.51
CA SER A 195 8.53 2.54 0.73
C SER A 195 8.38 3.89 1.42
N ASN A 196 8.21 3.87 2.74
CA ASN A 196 8.20 5.10 3.54
C ASN A 196 9.57 5.80 3.56
N LEU A 197 10.66 5.07 3.30
CA LEU A 197 12.01 5.64 3.26
C LEU A 197 12.17 6.61 2.08
N ILE A 198 11.51 6.31 0.95
CA ILE A 198 11.54 7.19 -0.22
C ILE A 198 10.81 8.51 0.05
N LEU A 199 9.75 8.50 0.87
CA LEU A 199 9.06 9.73 1.27
C LEU A 199 9.97 10.65 2.12
N GLN A 200 10.84 10.05 2.94
CA GLN A 200 11.79 10.77 3.79
C GLN A 200 13.09 11.18 3.05
N LEU A 201 13.45 10.47 1.98
CA LEU A 201 14.72 10.64 1.27
C LEU A 201 14.99 12.10 0.83
N CYS A 202 13.97 12.82 0.37
CA CYS A 202 14.14 14.22 -0.02
C CYS A 202 14.50 15.12 1.17
N ALA A 203 13.89 14.87 2.34
CA ALA A 203 14.24 15.59 3.56
C ALA A 203 15.64 15.21 4.06
N ASP A 204 16.08 13.96 3.88
CA ASP A 204 17.43 13.52 4.23
C ASP A 204 18.51 14.18 3.36
N ILE A 205 18.27 14.26 2.05
CA ILE A 205 19.14 15.00 1.11
C ILE A 205 19.15 16.48 1.48
N ASP A 206 18.00 17.08 1.78
CA ASP A 206 17.91 18.47 2.23
C ASP A 206 18.71 18.73 3.52
N ASN A 207 18.61 17.80 4.48
CA ASN A 207 19.37 17.85 5.72
C ASN A 207 20.87 17.77 5.44
N TYR A 208 21.29 16.89 4.53
CA TYR A 208 22.68 16.80 4.11
C TYR A 208 23.17 18.08 3.45
N LEU A 209 22.39 18.69 2.55
CA LEU A 209 22.73 19.95 1.89
C LEU A 209 22.83 21.11 2.89
N ARG A 210 21.99 21.13 3.92
CA ARG A 210 21.93 22.21 4.91
C ARG A 210 23.01 22.10 6.00
N ILE A 211 23.30 20.89 6.48
CA ILE A 211 24.14 20.67 7.68
C ILE A 211 25.16 19.52 7.55
N GLY A 212 25.27 18.87 6.39
CA GLY A 212 26.22 17.79 6.16
C GLY A 212 25.92 16.49 6.90
N LYS A 213 24.67 16.27 7.33
CA LYS A 213 24.22 15.09 8.07
C LYS A 213 22.91 14.55 7.50
N TYR A 214 22.78 13.23 7.47
CA TYR A 214 21.49 12.56 7.24
C TYR A 214 20.68 12.56 8.53
N ALA A 215 19.35 12.50 8.41
CA ALA A 215 18.51 12.24 9.57
C ALA A 215 18.60 10.75 9.93
N ASP A 216 18.91 10.43 11.18
CA ASP A 216 18.89 9.06 11.66
C ASP A 216 17.45 8.66 12.07
N GLY A 217 17.08 7.39 11.85
CA GLY A 217 15.91 6.78 12.49
C GLY A 217 14.62 6.70 11.67
N ALA A 218 14.67 6.93 10.36
CA ALA A 218 13.51 6.68 9.50
C ALA A 218 13.19 5.17 9.44
N GLY A 219 12.01 4.77 9.93
CA GLY A 219 11.52 3.40 9.84
C GLY A 219 10.64 3.19 8.61
N ASP A 220 10.68 2.00 8.02
CA ASP A 220 9.75 1.61 6.96
C ASP A 220 8.64 0.72 7.53
N ALA A 221 7.42 1.25 7.62
CA ALA A 221 6.27 0.52 8.13
C ALA A 221 5.92 -0.68 7.23
N ILE A 222 6.18 -0.59 5.93
CA ILE A 222 5.94 -1.69 4.99
C ILE A 222 6.93 -2.82 5.26
N THR A 223 8.20 -2.49 5.47
CA THR A 223 9.24 -3.47 5.82
C THR A 223 9.02 -4.08 7.20
N ALA A 224 8.62 -3.27 8.19
CA ALA A 224 8.29 -3.75 9.53
C ALA A 224 7.09 -4.71 9.50
N THR A 225 6.05 -4.36 8.73
CA THR A 225 4.88 -5.21 8.52
C THR A 225 5.28 -6.51 7.82
N ASP A 226 6.01 -6.44 6.70
CA ASP A 226 6.46 -7.64 5.98
C ASP A 226 7.28 -8.56 6.90
N THR A 227 8.21 -8.00 7.65
CA THR A 227 9.07 -8.73 8.60
C THR A 227 8.23 -9.43 9.67
N LEU A 228 7.24 -8.74 10.26
CA LEU A 228 6.31 -9.33 11.23
C LEU A 228 5.57 -10.53 10.63
N PHE A 229 5.00 -10.37 9.43
CA PHE A 229 4.24 -11.41 8.76
C PHE A 229 5.11 -12.59 8.31
N VAL A 230 6.38 -12.36 7.96
CA VAL A 230 7.38 -13.42 7.74
C VAL A 230 7.62 -14.22 9.01
N TYR A 231 7.90 -13.58 10.14
CA TYR A 231 8.13 -14.29 11.41
C TYR A 231 6.90 -15.06 11.88
N LEU A 232 5.70 -14.48 11.75
CA LEU A 232 4.46 -15.18 12.05
C LEU A 232 4.27 -16.40 11.12
N THR A 233 4.63 -16.30 9.84
CA THR A 233 4.57 -17.42 8.90
C THR A 233 5.56 -18.52 9.29
N LEU A 234 6.79 -18.16 9.65
CA LEU A 234 7.81 -19.11 10.11
C LEU A 234 7.36 -19.82 11.41
N LEU A 235 6.73 -19.09 12.33
CA LEU A 235 6.16 -19.65 13.56
C LEU A 235 5.04 -20.65 13.26
N LEU A 236 4.13 -20.33 12.32
CA LEU A 236 3.07 -21.24 11.87
C LEU A 236 3.66 -22.50 11.22
N CYS A 237 4.67 -22.35 10.36
CA CYS A 237 5.38 -23.48 9.74
C CYS A 237 6.08 -24.36 10.78
N PHE A 238 6.74 -23.75 11.78
CA PHE A 238 7.39 -24.47 12.88
C PHE A 238 6.38 -25.31 13.66
N TRP A 239 5.24 -24.72 14.08
CA TRP A 239 4.20 -25.46 14.78
C TRP A 239 3.56 -26.53 13.90
N GLY A 240 3.34 -26.25 12.62
CA GLY A 240 2.88 -27.24 11.64
C GLY A 240 3.82 -28.46 11.61
N ALA A 241 5.13 -28.22 11.49
CA ALA A 241 6.14 -29.28 11.50
C ALA A 241 6.15 -30.07 12.82
N VAL A 242 6.05 -29.41 13.98
CA VAL A 242 5.97 -30.08 15.29
C VAL A 242 4.75 -31.02 15.36
N VAL A 243 3.59 -30.58 14.87
CA VAL A 243 2.37 -31.39 14.86
C VAL A 243 2.51 -32.58 13.91
N VAL A 244 3.09 -32.38 12.72
CA VAL A 244 3.36 -33.46 11.75
C VAL A 244 4.33 -34.48 12.32
N VAL A 245 5.47 -34.06 12.88
CA VAL A 245 6.48 -34.96 13.47
C VAL A 245 5.89 -35.73 14.65
N ARG A 246 5.12 -35.09 15.53
CA ARG A 246 4.42 -35.77 16.63
C ARG A 246 3.39 -36.78 16.12
N GLY A 247 2.66 -36.44 15.07
CA GLY A 247 1.72 -37.34 14.41
C GLY A 247 2.44 -38.57 13.82
N ALA A 248 3.50 -38.35 13.07
CA ALA A 248 4.33 -39.40 12.47
C ALA A 248 4.94 -40.32 13.52
N PHE A 249 5.49 -39.76 14.62
CA PHE A 249 6.07 -40.56 15.70
C PHE A 249 5.03 -41.42 16.44
N ARG A 250 3.80 -40.91 16.61
CA ARG A 250 2.69 -41.70 17.18
C ARG A 250 2.32 -42.88 16.28
N VAL A 251 2.22 -42.64 14.97
CA VAL A 251 1.95 -43.69 13.98
C VAL A 251 3.08 -44.72 13.98
N TYR A 252 4.34 -44.27 13.94
CA TYR A 252 5.51 -45.13 13.98
C TYR A 252 5.53 -46.04 15.23
N ARG A 253 5.34 -45.47 16.44
CA ARG A 253 5.28 -46.26 17.68
C ARG A 253 4.15 -47.28 17.65
N ALA A 254 2.98 -46.91 17.14
CA ALA A 254 1.85 -47.82 17.02
C ALA A 254 2.15 -48.99 16.07
N THR A 255 2.90 -48.75 14.99
CA THR A 255 3.31 -49.80 14.05
C THR A 255 4.53 -50.64 14.50
N ALA A 256 5.36 -50.11 15.40
CA ALA A 256 6.64 -50.73 15.80
C ALA A 256 6.57 -51.63 17.05
N HIS A 257 5.51 -51.56 17.87
CA HIS A 257 5.43 -52.24 19.17
C HIS A 257 4.48 -53.48 19.23
N GLY A 258 4.22 -54.17 18.12
CA GLY A 258 3.71 -55.56 18.20
C GLY A 258 2.85 -56.04 17.02
N PRO A 259 2.74 -57.36 16.81
CA PRO A 259 1.94 -57.98 15.75
C PRO A 259 0.46 -58.07 16.17
N GLY A 260 -0.21 -56.94 16.38
CA GLY A 260 -1.66 -56.87 16.50
C GLY A 260 -2.25 -56.43 15.16
N LYS A 261 -3.13 -57.26 14.57
CA LYS A 261 -3.83 -57.09 13.26
C LYS A 261 -3.54 -55.78 12.52
N GLN A 262 -3.00 -55.86 11.30
CA GLN A 262 -2.98 -54.76 10.32
C GLN A 262 -4.39 -54.17 10.11
N GLN A 263 -4.83 -53.28 11.00
CA GLN A 263 -6.08 -52.56 10.85
C GLN A 263 -5.75 -51.22 10.22
N ARG A 264 -6.21 -51.05 8.98
CA ARG A 264 -6.07 -49.81 8.22
C ARG A 264 -6.63 -48.66 9.06
N LEU A 265 -5.85 -47.60 9.26
CA LEU A 265 -6.34 -46.32 9.74
C LEU A 265 -7.50 -45.88 8.83
N ARG A 266 -8.74 -46.02 9.29
CA ARG A 266 -9.94 -45.63 8.56
C ARG A 266 -10.63 -44.50 9.31
N LEU A 267 -10.45 -43.29 8.83
CA LEU A 267 -11.22 -42.12 9.26
C LEU A 267 -12.69 -42.33 8.87
N ARG A 268 -13.64 -42.04 9.77
CA ARG A 268 -15.07 -42.07 9.43
C ARG A 268 -15.45 -40.77 8.73
N VAL A 269 -16.55 -40.76 7.98
CA VAL A 269 -17.06 -39.57 7.27
C VAL A 269 -17.18 -38.35 8.21
N ARG A 270 -17.63 -38.55 9.46
CA ARG A 270 -17.70 -37.49 10.48
C ARG A 270 -16.33 -36.84 10.77
N ASP A 271 -15.25 -37.61 10.74
CA ASP A 271 -13.91 -37.12 11.06
C ASP A 271 -13.38 -36.24 9.93
N TYR A 272 -13.71 -36.58 8.67
CA TYR A 272 -13.47 -35.71 7.52
C TYR A 272 -14.29 -34.42 7.61
N ILE A 273 -15.57 -34.49 8.04
CA ILE A 273 -16.41 -33.31 8.23
C ILE A 273 -15.80 -32.36 9.26
N ILE A 274 -15.33 -32.86 10.41
CA ILE A 274 -14.71 -32.01 11.45
C ILE A 274 -13.37 -31.44 10.98
N ALA A 275 -12.56 -32.24 10.27
CA ALA A 275 -11.28 -31.81 9.71
C ALA A 275 -11.43 -30.71 8.65
N LEU A 276 -12.59 -30.60 8.00
CA LEU A 276 -12.91 -29.55 7.04
C LEU A 276 -13.67 -28.37 7.68
N ALA A 277 -14.54 -28.63 8.67
CA ALA A 277 -15.38 -27.60 9.29
C ALA A 277 -14.57 -26.61 10.15
N VAL A 278 -13.57 -27.08 10.91
CA VAL A 278 -12.75 -26.21 11.77
C VAL A 278 -11.92 -25.22 10.95
N PRO A 279 -11.16 -25.63 9.91
CA PRO A 279 -10.49 -24.68 9.02
C PRO A 279 -11.46 -23.76 8.28
N GLY A 280 -12.65 -24.25 7.90
CA GLY A 280 -13.70 -23.44 7.29
C GLY A 280 -14.21 -22.32 8.19
N LEU A 281 -14.44 -22.61 9.48
CA LEU A 281 -14.82 -21.62 10.49
C LEU A 281 -13.72 -20.57 10.70
N VAL A 282 -12.46 -21.00 10.78
CA VAL A 282 -11.31 -20.09 10.91
C VAL A 282 -11.18 -19.19 9.68
N ALA A 283 -11.36 -19.74 8.48
CA ALA A 283 -11.37 -18.96 7.23
C ALA A 283 -12.50 -17.93 7.21
N ALA A 284 -13.70 -18.30 7.68
CA ALA A 284 -14.83 -17.38 7.78
C ALA A 284 -14.57 -16.25 8.80
N MET A 285 -13.94 -16.54 9.95
CA MET A 285 -13.55 -15.51 10.91
C MET A 285 -12.52 -14.54 10.34
N LEU A 286 -11.49 -15.05 9.66
CA LEU A 286 -10.48 -14.22 8.99
C LEU A 286 -11.08 -13.35 7.89
N TYR A 287 -12.09 -13.86 7.18
CA TYR A 287 -12.80 -13.08 6.17
C TYR A 287 -13.46 -11.82 6.75
N VAL A 288 -14.07 -11.93 7.94
CA VAL A 288 -14.78 -10.80 8.58
C VAL A 288 -13.83 -9.89 9.39
N ALA A 289 -12.64 -10.38 9.75
CA ALA A 289 -11.73 -9.72 10.69
C ALA A 289 -11.36 -8.26 10.36
N PRO A 290 -10.99 -7.86 9.12
CA PRO A 290 -10.65 -6.47 8.83
C PRO A 290 -11.79 -5.49 9.08
N GLY A 291 -13.03 -5.87 8.73
CA GLY A 291 -14.20 -5.04 8.95
C GLY A 291 -14.53 -4.77 10.41
N ILE A 292 -14.07 -5.64 11.32
CA ILE A 292 -14.25 -5.50 12.78
C ILE A 292 -13.06 -4.75 13.40
N LEU A 293 -11.83 -5.13 13.04
CA LEU A 293 -10.60 -4.62 13.66
C LEU A 293 -10.18 -3.24 13.14
N SER A 294 -10.59 -2.89 11.92
CA SER A 294 -10.24 -1.63 11.29
C SER A 294 -11.40 -1.14 10.43
N PRO A 295 -12.42 -0.52 11.05
CA PRO A 295 -13.58 0.01 10.34
C PRO A 295 -13.14 0.92 9.18
N GLY A 296 -13.49 0.56 7.95
CA GLY A 296 -13.11 1.28 6.73
C GLY A 296 -11.96 0.66 5.92
N LEU A 297 -11.25 -0.35 6.45
CA LEU A 297 -10.24 -1.11 5.72
C LEU A 297 -10.75 -2.52 5.39
N ASP A 298 -11.00 -2.78 4.12
CA ASP A 298 -11.41 -4.10 3.64
C ASP A 298 -10.20 -4.94 3.18
N TRP A 299 -10.44 -6.23 2.92
CA TRP A 299 -9.40 -7.11 2.38
C TRP A 299 -8.85 -6.62 1.04
N ARG A 300 -9.64 -5.93 0.21
CA ARG A 300 -9.15 -5.40 -1.07
C ARG A 300 -8.06 -4.36 -0.84
N PHE A 301 -8.27 -3.44 0.09
CA PHE A 301 -7.28 -2.45 0.48
C PHE A 301 -6.00 -3.12 0.98
N ILE A 302 -6.12 -4.06 1.93
CA ILE A 302 -4.98 -4.77 2.51
C ILE A 302 -4.19 -5.53 1.44
N LEU A 303 -4.88 -6.19 0.51
CA LEU A 303 -4.24 -6.94 -0.57
C LEU A 303 -3.54 -6.05 -1.59
N VAL A 304 -4.05 -4.84 -1.81
CA VAL A 304 -3.46 -3.88 -2.74
C VAL A 304 -2.26 -3.19 -2.09
N TRP A 305 -2.42 -2.65 -0.88
CA TRP A 305 -1.43 -1.79 -0.20
C TRP A 305 -0.47 -2.52 0.72
N GLY A 306 -0.88 -3.65 1.29
CA GLY A 306 -0.05 -4.45 2.20
C GLY A 306 1.02 -5.29 1.47
N PRO A 307 2.05 -5.74 2.20
CA PRO A 307 3.07 -6.61 1.64
C PRO A 307 2.48 -7.98 1.29
N SER A 308 3.10 -8.66 0.31
CA SER A 308 2.59 -9.95 -0.19
C SER A 308 2.66 -11.06 0.86
N SER A 309 3.49 -10.91 1.89
CA SER A 309 3.59 -11.83 3.03
C SER A 309 2.32 -11.88 3.88
N VAL A 310 1.46 -10.85 3.84
CA VAL A 310 0.18 -10.82 4.57
C VAL A 310 -0.70 -12.02 4.21
N LEU A 311 -0.64 -12.45 2.95
CA LEU A 311 -1.40 -13.59 2.46
C LEU A 311 -1.01 -14.93 3.08
N ALA A 312 0.24 -15.08 3.55
CA ALA A 312 0.70 -16.36 4.08
C ALA A 312 0.03 -16.75 5.40
N ILE A 313 -0.41 -15.78 6.19
CA ILE A 313 -0.99 -16.04 7.51
C ILE A 313 -2.33 -16.75 7.43
N PRO A 314 -3.33 -16.27 6.65
CA PRO A 314 -4.57 -17.01 6.47
C PRO A 314 -4.35 -18.46 6.01
N PHE A 315 -3.48 -18.68 5.02
CA PHE A 315 -3.17 -20.04 4.55
C PHE A 315 -2.47 -20.89 5.62
N GLY A 316 -1.53 -20.30 6.36
CA GLY A 316 -0.80 -20.98 7.44
C GLY A 316 -1.71 -21.38 8.60
N ILE A 317 -2.65 -20.51 9.01
CA ILE A 317 -3.61 -20.82 10.08
C ILE A 317 -4.57 -21.93 9.63
N ILE A 318 -5.10 -21.85 8.41
CA ILE A 318 -5.97 -22.90 7.84
C ILE A 318 -5.24 -24.25 7.78
N LEU A 319 -4.00 -24.26 7.30
CA LEU A 319 -3.17 -25.46 7.23
C LEU A 319 -2.88 -26.02 8.63
N LEU A 320 -2.49 -25.18 9.59
CA LEU A 320 -2.22 -25.60 10.95
C LEU A 320 -3.47 -26.17 11.63
N ALA A 321 -4.63 -25.54 11.45
CA ALA A 321 -5.92 -26.03 11.95
C ALA A 321 -6.27 -27.40 11.36
N PHE A 322 -6.05 -27.59 10.07
CA PHE A 322 -6.25 -28.87 9.39
C PHE A 322 -5.34 -29.96 9.96
N VAL A 323 -4.03 -29.68 10.06
CA VAL A 323 -3.02 -30.63 10.58
C VAL A 323 -3.27 -30.97 12.05
N LEU A 324 -3.67 -29.99 12.88
CA LEU A 324 -4.06 -30.22 14.28
C LEU A 324 -5.28 -31.13 14.39
N THR A 325 -6.30 -30.89 13.57
CA THR A 325 -7.52 -31.69 13.57
C THR A 325 -7.22 -33.12 13.15
N LEU A 326 -6.42 -33.31 12.08
CA LEU A 326 -5.97 -34.62 11.63
C LEU A 326 -5.17 -35.34 12.73
N ASN A 327 -4.22 -34.66 13.37
CA ASN A 327 -3.41 -35.25 14.44
C ASN A 327 -4.25 -35.62 15.68
N HIS A 328 -5.27 -34.83 16.01
CA HIS A 328 -6.22 -35.17 17.08
C HIS A 328 -7.02 -36.43 16.75
N GLN A 329 -7.50 -36.57 15.50
CA GLN A 329 -8.23 -37.75 15.05
C GLN A 329 -7.35 -39.01 15.07
N ILE A 330 -6.11 -38.92 14.59
CA ILE A 330 -5.13 -40.02 14.66
C ILE A 330 -4.93 -40.44 16.12
N LYS A 331 -4.73 -39.49 17.05
CA LYS A 331 -4.59 -39.79 18.48
C LYS A 331 -5.82 -40.50 19.04
N ARG A 332 -7.04 -40.05 18.68
CA ARG A 332 -8.29 -40.65 19.14
C ARG A 332 -8.44 -42.10 18.67
N ILE A 333 -8.17 -42.37 17.39
CA ILE A 333 -8.22 -43.72 16.82
C ILE A 333 -7.23 -44.65 17.55
N LEU A 334 -6.00 -44.19 17.79
CA LEU A 334 -4.98 -44.98 18.47
C LEU A 334 -5.30 -45.27 19.94
N LEU A 335 -5.95 -44.34 20.66
CA LEU A 335 -6.31 -44.53 22.08
C LEU A 335 -7.51 -45.44 22.27
N HIS A 336 -8.55 -45.30 21.43
CA HIS A 336 -9.75 -46.14 21.56
C HIS A 336 -9.48 -47.62 21.27
N ASN A 337 -8.44 -47.90 20.48
CA ASN A 337 -7.98 -49.27 20.25
C ASN A 337 -7.22 -49.87 21.44
N LYS A 338 -6.63 -49.06 22.33
CA LYS A 338 -5.98 -49.57 23.55
C LYS A 338 -6.97 -50.06 24.59
N GLU A 339 -8.13 -49.41 24.70
CA GLU A 339 -9.19 -49.79 25.64
C GLU A 339 -9.86 -51.14 25.29
N TRP A 340 -9.71 -51.63 24.05
CA TRP A 340 -10.24 -52.92 23.60
C TRP A 340 -9.24 -54.09 23.73
N ASP A 341 -7.96 -53.81 23.99
CA ASP A 341 -6.94 -54.85 24.20
C ASP A 341 -6.80 -55.21 25.70
N ASP A 342 -7.39 -54.42 26.61
CA ASP A 342 -7.37 -54.62 28.07
C ASP A 342 -8.67 -55.29 28.63
N GLU A 343 -9.63 -55.68 27.77
CA GLU A 343 -10.83 -56.49 28.11
C GLU A 343 -10.68 -57.96 27.65
#